data_AF-A0A158NP21-F1
#
_entry.id   AF-A0A158NP21-F1
#
_cell.length_a   1.000
_cell.length_b   1.000
_cell.length_c   1.000
_cell.angle_alpha   90.00
_cell.angle_beta   90.00
_cell.angle_gamma   90.00
#
_symmetry.space_group_name_H-M   'P 1'
#
loop_
_entity.id
_entity.type
_entity.pdbx_description
1 polymer ?
#
loop_
_entity_poly.entity_id
_entity_poly.type
_entity_poly.pdbx_seq_one_letter_code
_entity_poly.pdbx_strand_id
1 'polypeptide(L)'
;MSYIRKYFKKTPVYVVEDHDEVLPFIYRCMGSKHLPFEGNTFIHLDSHPDMLIPKEMLADRVWDKNQLFSEISIENWILPAAYAGHFKNLIWVKPPWANQMTDGVLTFLIGKQKETGLIR
;
A
#
# COMPACT_ATOMS: atom_id res chain seq x y z
N MET A 1 20.41 12.82 3.23
CA MET A 1 20.37 13.07 4.70
C MET A 1 19.76 11.86 5.38
N SER A 2 20.49 11.20 6.28
CA SER A 2 19.93 10.11 7.11
C SER A 2 19.06 10.74 8.20
N TYR A 3 17.74 10.60 8.10
CA TYR A 3 16.86 11.02 9.18
C TYR A 3 16.92 10.01 10.32
N ILE A 4 17.09 10.48 11.56
CA ILE A 4 17.04 9.63 12.75
C ILE A 4 15.64 9.02 12.86
N ARG A 5 15.56 7.69 12.78
CA ARG A 5 14.33 6.90 12.94
C ARG A 5 13.95 6.87 14.42
N LYS A 6 12.66 7.02 14.70
CA LYS A 6 12.07 6.84 16.03
C LYS A 6 11.56 5.42 16.18
N TYR A 7 11.54 4.94 17.41
CA TYR A 7 11.02 3.60 17.73
C TYR A 7 9.96 3.74 18.82
N PHE A 8 8.87 3.00 18.64
CA PHE A 8 7.88 2.85 19.69
C PHE A 8 8.44 1.98 20.82
N LYS A 9 8.00 2.22 22.05
CA LYS A 9 8.36 1.37 23.20
C LYS A 9 7.75 -0.04 23.10
N LYS A 10 6.67 -0.19 22.33
CA LYS A 10 5.93 -1.43 22.06
C LYS A 10 5.42 -1.38 20.63
N THR A 11 5.11 -2.53 20.03
CA THR A 11 4.51 -2.58 18.70
C THR A 11 3.17 -1.84 18.69
N PRO A 12 2.98 -0.83 17.83
CA PRO A 12 1.70 -0.14 17.71
C PRO A 12 0.66 -1.09 17.10
N VAL A 13 -0.57 -1.03 17.61
CA VAL A 13 -1.70 -1.81 17.11
C VAL A 13 -2.82 -0.84 16.78
N TYR A 14 -3.41 -1.00 15.60
CA TYR A 14 -4.52 -0.20 15.11
C TYR A 14 -5.65 -1.15 14.72
N VAL A 15 -6.88 -0.75 15.01
CA VAL A 15 -8.11 -1.44 14.59
C VAL A 15 -8.83 -0.48 13.66
N VAL A 16 -9.23 -0.98 12.51
CA VAL A 16 -9.93 -0.26 11.45
C VAL A 16 -11.12 -1.10 11.02
N GLU A 17 -12.12 -0.48 10.41
CA GLU A 17 -13.28 -1.22 9.89
C GLU A 17 -12.91 -1.81 8.51
N ASP A 18 -12.56 -0.92 7.57
CA ASP A 18 -12.21 -1.29 6.20
C ASP A 18 -10.68 -1.39 6.02
N HIS A 19 -10.23 -2.22 5.08
CA HIS A 19 -8.81 -2.54 4.91
C HIS A 19 -7.96 -1.32 4.52
N ASP A 20 -8.48 -0.44 3.67
CA ASP A 20 -7.79 0.75 3.18
C ASP A 20 -7.65 1.85 4.25
N GLU A 21 -8.51 1.85 5.28
CA GLU A 21 -8.46 2.79 6.41
C GLU A 21 -7.18 2.64 7.27
N VAL A 22 -6.37 1.60 7.02
CA VAL A 22 -5.04 1.47 7.64
C VAL A 22 -4.05 2.52 7.13
N LEU A 23 -4.21 3.01 5.90
CA LEU A 23 -3.23 3.84 5.21
C LEU A 23 -2.95 5.18 5.94
N PRO A 24 -3.94 5.90 6.51
CA PRO A 24 -3.71 7.04 7.40
C PRO A 24 -2.76 6.76 8.59
N PHE A 25 -2.81 5.56 9.18
CA PHE A 25 -1.93 5.20 10.31
C PHE A 25 -0.50 4.91 9.85
N ILE A 26 -0.34 4.28 8.68
CA ILE A 26 0.95 4.10 8.02
C ILE A 26 1.56 5.46 7.72
N TYR A 27 0.79 6.38 7.13
CA TYR A 27 1.24 7.74 6.80
C TYR A 27 1.63 8.53 8.04
N ARG A 28 0.89 8.39 9.15
CA ARG A 28 1.27 8.96 10.45
C ARG A 28 2.60 8.39 10.96
N CYS A 29 2.83 7.10 10.82
CA CYS A 29 4.10 6.48 11.21
C CYS A 29 5.28 6.96 10.35
N MET A 30 5.07 7.17 9.05
CA MET A 30 6.07 7.78 8.16
C MET A 30 6.35 9.24 8.54
N GLY A 31 5.30 10.07 8.68
CA GLY A 31 5.45 11.49 9.04
C GLY A 31 6.07 11.72 10.41
N SER A 32 5.83 10.81 11.37
CA SER A 32 6.45 10.83 12.70
C SER A 32 7.83 10.15 12.75
N LYS A 33 8.36 9.68 11.61
CA LYS A 33 9.68 9.03 11.45
C LYS A 33 9.82 7.68 12.16
N HIS A 34 8.72 6.98 12.41
CA HIS A 34 8.73 5.59 12.91
C HIS A 34 8.85 4.57 11.78
N LEU A 35 8.38 4.93 10.58
CA LEU A 35 8.64 4.22 9.34
C LEU A 35 9.48 5.09 8.40
N PRO A 36 10.38 4.52 7.58
CA PRO A 36 10.93 5.23 6.44
C PRO A 36 9.81 5.65 5.48
N PHE A 37 10.03 6.74 4.76
CA PHE A 37 9.04 7.29 3.84
C PHE A 37 8.81 6.41 2.60
N GLU A 38 9.84 5.66 2.19
CA GLU A 38 9.82 4.81 1.00
C GLU A 38 10.49 3.46 1.29
N GLY A 39 10.21 2.49 0.43
CA GLY A 39 10.93 1.21 0.43
C GLY A 39 10.55 0.26 1.56
N ASN A 40 9.39 0.43 2.19
CA ASN A 40 8.94 -0.48 3.25
C ASN A 40 8.55 -1.85 2.66
N THR A 41 8.67 -2.89 3.48
CA THR A 41 8.07 -4.20 3.21
C THR A 41 6.71 -4.25 3.90
N PHE A 42 5.66 -4.58 3.15
CA PHE A 42 4.31 -4.76 3.66
C PHE A 42 3.95 -6.24 3.70
N ILE A 43 3.41 -6.72 4.82
CA ILE A 43 2.99 -8.11 5.00
C ILE A 43 1.47 -8.10 5.20
N HIS A 44 0.76 -8.77 4.31
CA HIS A 44 -0.70 -8.83 4.27
C HIS A 44 -1.15 -10.27 4.53
N LEU A 45 -1.87 -10.48 5.63
CA LEU A 45 -2.42 -11.79 6.00
C LEU A 45 -3.91 -11.75 5.71
N ASP A 46 -4.32 -12.28 4.56
CA ASP A 46 -5.73 -12.26 4.16
C ASP A 46 -6.02 -13.34 3.10
N SER A 47 -7.29 -13.70 2.97
CA SER A 47 -7.82 -14.49 1.86
C SER A 47 -7.82 -13.76 0.51
N HIS A 48 -7.77 -12.43 0.49
CA HIS A 48 -7.71 -11.60 -0.71
C HIS A 48 -6.36 -10.88 -0.80
N PRO A 49 -5.88 -10.54 -2.01
CA PRO A 49 -4.60 -9.88 -2.16
C PRO A 49 -4.64 -8.36 -1.95
N ASP A 50 -5.81 -7.73 -2.05
CA ASP A 50 -6.04 -6.26 -2.02
C ASP A 50 -5.12 -5.45 -2.94
N MET A 51 -4.66 -6.10 -4.01
CA MET A 51 -3.74 -5.58 -5.02
C MET A 51 -4.46 -5.25 -6.33
N LEU A 52 -5.75 -4.91 -6.30
CA LEU A 52 -6.38 -4.30 -7.48
C LEU A 52 -5.94 -2.83 -7.62
N ILE A 53 -6.25 -2.25 -8.78
CA ILE A 53 -6.00 -0.83 -9.07
C ILE A 53 -7.34 -0.16 -9.37
N PRO A 54 -7.65 1.02 -8.79
CA PRO A 54 -8.86 1.74 -9.15
C PRO A 54 -8.86 2.07 -10.65
N LYS A 55 -9.94 1.70 -11.35
CA LYS A 55 -9.98 1.73 -12.83
C LYS A 55 -9.74 3.11 -13.42
N GLU A 56 -10.31 4.13 -12.79
CA GLU A 56 -10.35 5.51 -13.29
C GLU A 56 -9.45 6.47 -12.49
N MET A 57 -8.64 5.97 -11.56
CA MET A 57 -7.75 6.85 -10.77
C MET A 57 -6.58 7.34 -11.62
N LEU A 58 -6.39 8.67 -11.63
CA LEU A 58 -5.20 9.29 -12.19
C LEU A 58 -3.97 8.92 -11.36
N ALA A 59 -2.87 8.56 -12.01
CA ALA A 59 -1.67 8.09 -11.31
C ALA A 59 -1.12 9.13 -10.33
N ASP A 60 -1.26 10.42 -10.63
CA ASP A 60 -0.71 11.49 -9.79
C ASP A 60 -1.48 11.68 -8.48
N ARG A 61 -2.67 11.07 -8.33
CA ARG A 61 -3.47 11.13 -7.10
C ARG A 61 -2.76 10.50 -5.91
N VAL A 62 -1.85 9.56 -6.13
CA VAL A 62 -1.14 8.86 -5.03
C VAL A 62 -0.31 9.80 -4.16
N TRP A 63 0.04 10.99 -4.65
CA TRP A 63 0.79 12.01 -3.92
C TRP A 63 -0.09 13.06 -3.22
N ASP A 64 -1.40 13.06 -3.46
CA ASP A 64 -2.37 13.85 -2.68
C ASP A 64 -3.17 12.91 -1.79
N LYS A 65 -2.87 12.91 -0.49
CA LYS A 65 -3.50 12.00 0.48
C LYS A 65 -5.03 12.08 0.46
N ASN A 66 -5.62 13.26 0.28
CA ASN A 66 -7.07 13.42 0.41
C ASN A 66 -7.76 12.86 -0.82
N GLN A 67 -7.17 13.08 -2.00
CA GLN A 67 -7.69 12.54 -3.25
C GLN A 67 -7.49 11.02 -3.29
N LEU A 68 -6.30 10.53 -2.91
CA LEU A 68 -6.01 9.10 -2.81
C LEU A 68 -7.04 8.38 -1.93
N PHE A 69 -7.25 8.86 -0.69
CA PHE A 69 -8.18 8.22 0.24
C PHE A 69 -9.63 8.23 -0.24
N SER A 70 -10.01 9.17 -1.12
CA SER A 70 -11.35 9.19 -1.71
C SER A 70 -11.52 8.29 -2.95
N GLU A 71 -10.42 7.78 -3.51
CA GLU A 71 -10.42 7.01 -4.77
C GLU A 71 -10.04 5.52 -4.57
N ILE A 72 -9.56 5.15 -3.39
CA ILE A 72 -9.27 3.76 -3.00
C ILE A 72 -10.45 3.13 -2.23
N SER A 73 -10.43 1.81 -2.13
CA SER A 73 -11.39 0.96 -1.44
C SER A 73 -10.69 -0.30 -0.91
N ILE A 74 -11.42 -1.12 -0.16
CA ILE A 74 -10.95 -2.33 0.52
C ILE A 74 -10.05 -3.23 -0.33
N GLU A 75 -10.30 -3.33 -1.63
CA GLU A 75 -9.66 -4.29 -2.53
C GLU A 75 -8.51 -3.71 -3.38
N ASN A 76 -8.30 -2.39 -3.36
CA ASN A 76 -7.49 -1.71 -4.38
C ASN A 76 -6.50 -0.65 -3.85
N TRP A 77 -6.15 -0.70 -2.56
CA TRP A 77 -5.37 0.34 -1.89
C TRP A 77 -3.85 0.06 -1.82
N ILE A 78 -3.43 -1.21 -1.87
CA ILE A 78 -2.01 -1.60 -1.68
C ILE A 78 -1.15 -1.11 -2.85
N LEU A 79 -1.62 -1.32 -4.08
CA LEU A 79 -0.87 -0.97 -5.28
C LEU A 79 -0.68 0.55 -5.47
N PRO A 80 -1.69 1.41 -5.25
CA PRO A 80 -1.49 2.86 -5.14
C PRO A 80 -0.38 3.28 -4.16
N ALA A 81 -0.33 2.67 -2.97
CA ALA A 81 0.70 2.95 -1.97
C ALA A 81 2.09 2.44 -2.41
N ALA A 82 2.15 1.34 -3.16
CA ALA A 82 3.38 0.87 -3.79
C ALA A 82 3.86 1.83 -4.90
N TYR A 83 2.97 2.33 -5.74
CA TYR A 83 3.30 3.31 -6.78
C TYR A 83 3.77 4.65 -6.19
N ALA A 84 3.21 5.07 -5.06
CA ALA A 84 3.71 6.22 -4.29
C ALA A 84 5.13 6.02 -3.71
N GLY A 85 5.67 4.79 -3.77
CA GLY A 85 7.00 4.42 -3.26
C GLY A 85 7.01 3.99 -1.80
N HIS A 86 5.88 4.07 -1.09
CA HIS A 86 5.80 3.73 0.33
C HIS A 86 6.10 2.24 0.57
N PHE A 87 5.60 1.38 -0.32
CA PHE A 87 5.88 -0.06 -0.32
C PHE A 87 6.77 -0.45 -1.50
N LYS A 88 7.73 -1.34 -1.24
CA LYS A 88 8.60 -1.93 -2.27
C LYS A 88 8.45 -3.44 -2.38
N ASN A 89 8.33 -4.11 -1.23
CA ASN A 89 8.12 -5.55 -1.20
C ASN A 89 6.74 -5.82 -0.59
N LEU A 90 5.92 -6.60 -1.29
CA LEU A 90 4.60 -7.02 -0.82
C LEU A 90 4.65 -8.52 -0.57
N ILE A 91 4.32 -8.92 0.66
CA ILE A 91 4.26 -10.33 1.07
C ILE A 91 2.80 -10.64 1.39
N TRP A 92 2.13 -11.36 0.49
CA TRP A 92 0.78 -11.85 0.74
C TRP A 92 0.84 -13.27 1.29
N VAL A 93 0.37 -13.43 2.54
CA VAL A 93 0.24 -14.73 3.21
C VAL A 93 -1.22 -15.10 3.21
N LYS A 94 -1.57 -16.14 2.45
CA LYS A 94 -2.95 -16.52 2.19
C LYS A 94 -3.26 -17.94 2.66
N PRO A 95 -4.52 -18.23 3.01
CA PRO A 95 -4.92 -19.58 3.34
C PRO A 95 -4.90 -20.50 2.11
N PRO A 96 -4.85 -21.85 2.29
CA PRO A 96 -4.74 -22.79 1.17
C PRO A 96 -5.88 -22.77 0.16
N TRP A 97 -7.04 -22.20 0.51
CA TRP A 97 -8.21 -22.08 -0.38
C TRP A 97 -8.25 -20.80 -1.21
N ALA A 98 -7.36 -19.83 -0.94
CA ALA A 98 -7.25 -18.61 -1.73
C ALA A 98 -6.44 -18.88 -3.02
N ASN A 99 -7.13 -18.87 -4.17
CA ASN A 99 -6.58 -19.27 -5.47
C ASN A 99 -6.43 -18.12 -6.47
N GLN A 100 -6.55 -16.87 -6.03
CA GLN A 100 -6.51 -15.69 -6.91
C GLN A 100 -5.14 -15.51 -7.59
N MET A 101 -4.05 -15.95 -6.95
CA MET A 101 -2.71 -16.01 -7.56
C MET A 101 -1.97 -17.26 -7.06
N THR A 102 -1.07 -17.80 -7.90
CA THR A 102 -0.20 -18.92 -7.54
C THR A 102 0.86 -18.48 -6.54
N ASP A 103 1.20 -19.38 -5.61
CA ASP A 103 2.30 -19.16 -4.67
C ASP A 103 3.62 -19.02 -5.43
N GLY A 104 4.39 -18.00 -5.11
CA GLY A 104 5.67 -17.77 -5.75
C GLY A 104 6.19 -16.36 -5.52
N VAL A 105 7.32 -16.07 -6.16
CA VAL A 105 7.92 -14.74 -6.17
C VAL A 105 7.69 -14.15 -7.56
N LEU A 106 6.97 -13.05 -7.60
CA LEU A 106 6.68 -12.30 -8.82
C LEU A 106 7.29 -10.91 -8.71
N THR A 107 7.85 -10.44 -9.81
CA THR A 107 8.22 -9.03 -9.98
C THR A 107 7.31 -8.44 -11.04
N PHE A 108 6.68 -7.32 -10.73
CA PHE A 108 5.80 -6.61 -11.63
C PHE A 108 6.11 -5.11 -11.56
N LEU A 109 5.61 -4.37 -12.55
CA LEU A 109 5.71 -2.93 -12.61
C LEU A 109 4.33 -2.33 -12.42
N ILE A 110 4.29 -1.20 -11.72
CA ILE A 110 3.12 -0.33 -11.63
C ILE A 110 3.57 1.09 -11.97
N GLY A 111 2.75 1.81 -12.71
CA GLY A 111 3.13 3.07 -13.30
C GLY A 111 1.96 3.92 -13.75
N LYS A 112 2.30 5.09 -14.28
CA LYS A 112 1.38 5.94 -15.03
C LYS A 112 1.33 5.49 -16.48
N GLN A 113 0.15 5.13 -16.96
CA GLN A 113 -0.08 4.94 -18.39
C GLN A 113 0.04 6.29 -19.11
N LYS A 114 0.81 6.35 -20.21
CA LYS A 114 1.17 7.61 -20.87
C LYS A 114 -0.01 8.31 -21.54
N GLU A 115 -0.90 7.54 -22.15
CA GLU A 115 -2.00 8.08 -22.97
C GLU A 115 -3.17 8.54 -22.11
N THR A 116 -3.50 7.78 -21.07
CA THR A 116 -4.67 8.04 -20.20
C THR A 116 -4.31 8.81 -18.94
N GLY A 117 -3.04 8.77 -18.51
CA GLY A 117 -2.61 9.30 -17.22
C GLY A 117 -3.05 8.48 -16.01
N LEU A 118 -3.73 7.34 -16.22
CA LEU A 118 -4.25 6.47 -15.18
C LEU A 118 -3.14 5.59 -14.59
N ILE A 119 -3.32 5.17 -13.34
CA ILE A 119 -2.43 4.18 -12.71
C ILE A 119 -2.68 2.78 -13.31
N ARG A 120 -1.61 2.06 -13.67
CA ARG A 120 -1.68 0.74 -14.29
C ARG A 120 -0.49 -0.12 -13.87
#